data_AF-A0A537SG40-F1
#
_entry.id   AF-A0A537SG40-F1
#
_cell.length_a   1.000
_cell.length_b   1.000
_cell.length_c   1.000
_cell.angle_alpha   90.00
_cell.angle_beta   90.00
_cell.angle_gamma   90.00
#
_symmetry.space_group_name_H-M   'P 1'
#
loop_
_entity.id
_entity.type
_entity.pdbx_description
1 polymer ?
#
loop_
_entity_poly.entity_id
_entity_poly.type
_entity_poly.pdbx_seq_one_letter_code
_entity_poly.pdbx_strand_id
1 'polypeptide(L)' 'MKVFMFHLMPYAYLDMSFSDKYRSAWVVLPNTYFDPQKGHELYNRYLDELELAAELGF' A
#
# COMPACT_ATOMS: atom_id res chain seq x y z
N MET A 1 -26.82 10.25 -1.31
CA MET A 1 -25.52 9.98 -1.96
C MET A 1 -24.89 8.81 -1.23
N LYS A 2 -24.40 7.77 -1.92
CA LYS A 2 -23.67 6.66 -1.28
C LYS A 2 -22.17 6.97 -1.38
N VAL A 3 -21.45 6.82 -0.27
CA VAL A 3 -20.00 7.03 -0.18
C VAL A 3 -19.40 5.69 0.19
N PHE A 4 -18.29 5.31 -0.43
CA PHE A 4 -17.59 4.04 -0.18
C PHE A 4 -16.12 4.33 0.13
N MET A 5 -15.53 3.56 1.03
CA MET A 5 -14.09 3.62 1.35
C MET A 5 -13.33 2.55 0.54
N PHE A 6 -12.20 2.94 -0.06
CA PHE A 6 -11.35 2.05 -0.85
C PHE A 6 -9.91 2.56 -0.88
N HIS A 7 -8.94 1.64 -0.81
CA HIS A 7 -7.53 1.89 -1.09
C HIS A 7 -6.89 0.70 -1.80
N LEU A 8 -5.73 0.94 -2.44
CA LEU A 8 -4.98 -0.05 -3.23
C LEU A 8 -3.84 -0.71 -2.45
N MET A 9 -3.81 -0.54 -1.12
CA MET A 9 -2.79 -1.10 -0.23
C MET A 9 -1.33 -0.94 -0.74
N PRO A 10 -0.88 0.25 -1.17
CA PRO A 10 0.43 0.41 -1.79
C PRO A 10 1.57 0.23 -0.78
N TYR A 11 2.76 -0.17 -1.25
CA TYR A 11 3.92 -0.25 -0.37
C TYR A 11 4.51 1.15 -0.09
N ALA A 12 4.19 1.72 1.07
CA ALA A 12 4.52 3.11 1.43
C ALA A 12 6.00 3.37 1.75
N TYR A 13 6.80 2.32 1.95
CA TYR A 13 8.22 2.45 2.32
C TYR A 13 9.18 2.43 1.12
N LEU A 14 8.65 2.52 -0.10
CA LEU A 14 9.46 2.59 -1.31
C LEU A 14 10.11 3.97 -1.43
N ASP A 15 11.44 4.01 -1.55
CA ASP A 15 12.17 5.24 -1.85
C ASP A 15 11.90 5.68 -3.29
N MET A 16 11.44 6.92 -3.47
CA MET A 16 11.12 7.51 -4.77
C MET A 16 12.31 7.54 -5.75
N SER A 17 13.56 7.46 -5.27
CA SER A 17 14.75 7.38 -6.13
C SER A 17 14.76 6.15 -7.05
N PHE A 18 13.86 5.17 -6.85
CA PHE A 18 13.69 4.05 -7.77
C PHE A 18 13.39 4.52 -9.21
N SER A 19 12.74 5.69 -9.36
CA SER A 19 12.33 6.22 -10.68
C SER A 19 13.51 6.58 -11.57
N ASP A 20 14.70 6.82 -10.99
CA ASP A 20 15.92 7.14 -11.73
C ASP A 20 16.42 5.94 -12.55
N LYS A 21 16.07 4.71 -12.10
CA LYS A 21 16.54 3.46 -12.70
C LYS A 21 15.40 2.63 -13.30
N TYR A 22 14.18 2.77 -12.79
CA TYR A 22 13.03 1.95 -13.18
C TYR A 22 11.85 2.82 -13.58
N ARG A 23 11.32 2.58 -14.78
CA ARG A 23 10.17 3.33 -15.33
C ARG A 23 8.83 3.08 -14.62
N SER A 24 8.75 2.08 -13.73
CA SER A 24 7.51 1.71 -13.04
C SER A 24 7.81 0.92 -11.77
N ALA A 25 7.15 1.31 -10.67
CA ALA A 25 7.16 0.58 -9.40
C ALA A 25 6.41 -0.76 -9.45
N TRP A 26 5.50 -0.94 -10.42
CA TRP A 26 4.58 -2.07 -10.47
C TRP A 26 5.00 -3.16 -11.45
N VAL A 27 5.65 -2.78 -12.57
CA VAL A 27 5.90 -3.72 -13.68
C VAL A 27 7.35 -4.21 -13.73
N VAL A 28 8.32 -3.33 -13.40
CA VAL A 28 9.75 -3.61 -13.65
C VAL A 28 10.64 -3.46 -12.41
N LEU A 29 10.06 -3.10 -11.25
CA LEU A 29 10.82 -2.91 -10.03
C LEU A 29 11.14 -4.27 -9.38
N PRO A 30 12.41 -4.56 -9.02
CA PRO A 30 12.75 -5.80 -8.34
C PRO A 30 12.21 -5.88 -6.92
N ASN A 31 11.88 -7.08 -6.45
CA ASN A 31 11.43 -7.33 -5.08
C ASN A 31 12.49 -7.05 -4.00
N THR A 32 13.75 -6.78 -4.37
CA THR A 32 14.78 -6.36 -3.40
C THR A 32 14.50 -5.00 -2.77
N TYR A 33 13.58 -4.21 -3.35
CA TYR A 33 13.09 -2.96 -2.77
C TYR A 33 11.97 -3.15 -1.73
N PHE A 34 11.53 -4.39 -1.52
CA PHE A 34 10.48 -4.73 -0.57
C PHE A 34 11.07 -5.32 0.71
N ASP A 35 10.83 -4.66 1.84
CA ASP A 35 11.08 -5.21 3.16
C ASP A 35 9.82 -5.98 3.65
N PRO A 36 9.90 -7.31 3.82
CA PRO A 36 8.76 -8.13 4.19
C PRO A 36 8.23 -7.86 5.60
N GLN A 37 9.06 -7.43 6.55
CA GLN A 37 8.60 -7.13 7.91
C GLN A 37 7.74 -5.87 7.91
N LYS A 38 8.26 -4.80 7.27
CA LYS A 38 7.50 -3.55 7.08
C LYS A 38 6.25 -3.75 6.24
N GLY A 39 6.34 -4.59 5.21
CA GLY A 39 5.19 -4.95 4.36
C GLY A 39 4.08 -5.64 5.15
N HIS A 40 4.44 -6.57 6.04
CA HIS A 40 3.49 -7.25 6.92
C HIS A 40 2.79 -6.27 7.87
N GLU A 41 3.54 -5.43 8.58
CA GLU A 41 2.97 -4.43 9.48
C GLU A 41 2.03 -3.46 8.75
N LEU A 42 2.45 -2.98 7.59
CA LEU A 42 1.67 -2.07 6.75
C LEU A 42 0.38 -2.73 6.25
N TYR A 43 0.44 -4.00 5.87
CA TYR A 43 -0.72 -4.73 5.39
C TYR A 43 -1.78 -4.92 6.48
N ASN A 44 -1.36 -5.23 7.71
CA ASN A 44 -2.28 -5.30 8.85
C ASN A 44 -2.97 -3.95 9.08
N ARG A 45 -2.20 -2.83 9.06
CA ARG A 45 -2.81 -1.50 9.19
C ARG A 45 -3.86 -1.23 8.12
N TYR A 46 -3.61 -1.62 6.87
CA TYR A 46 -4.59 -1.46 5.80
C TYR A 46 -5.87 -2.28 6.02
N LEU A 47 -5.78 -3.43 6.67
CA LEU A 47 -6.96 -4.20 7.08
C LEU A 47 -7.70 -3.49 8.22
N ASP A 48 -6.99 -3.02 9.24
CA ASP A 48 -7.58 -2.24 10.35
C ASP A 48 -8.32 -0.99 9.84
N GLU A 49 -7.76 -0.32 8.82
CA GLU A 49 -8.40 0.82 8.16
C GLU A 49 -9.71 0.45 7.45
N LEU A 50 -9.80 -0.75 6.87
CA LEU A 50 -11.04 -1.26 6.24
C LEU A 50 -12.07 -1.67 7.30
N GLU A 51 -11.64 -2.27 8.41
CA GLU A 51 -12.50 -2.59 9.55
C GLU A 51 -13.10 -1.31 10.16
N LEU A 52 -12.27 -0.30 10.40
CA LEU A 52 -12.73 1.00 10.89
C LEU A 52 -13.70 1.67 9.90
N ALA A 53 -13.46 1.56 8.59
CA ALA A 53 -14.38 2.10 7.60
C ALA A 53 -15.75 1.43 7.67
N ALA A 54 -15.79 0.11 7.87
CA ALA A 54 -17.03 -0.63 8.06
C ALA A 54 -17.78 -0.21 9.35
N GLU A 55 -17.04 0.01 10.45
CA GLU A 55 -17.63 0.51 11.71
C GLU A 55 -18.24 1.91 11.57
N LEU A 56 -17.62 2.77 10.78
CA LEU A 56 -18.08 4.13 10.52
C LEU A 56 -19.25 4.21 9.52
N GLY A 57 -19.63 3.09 8.90
CA GLY A 57 -20.75 3.01 7.96
C GLY A 57 -20.44 3.51 6.55
N PHE A 58 -19.18 3.42 6.13
CA PHE A 58 -18.78 3.54 4.72
C PHE A 58 -19.20 2.33 3.87
#